data_AF-A0A2L2NIH8-F1
#
_entry.id   AF-A0A2L2NIH8-F1
#
_cell.length_a   1.000
_cell.length_b   1.000
_cell.length_c   1.000
_cell.angle_alpha   90.00
_cell.angle_beta   90.00
_cell.angle_gamma   90.00
#
_symmetry.space_group_name_H-M   'P 1'
#
loop_
_entity.id
_entity.type
_entity.pdbx_description
1 polymer ?
#
loop_
_entity_poly.entity_id
_entity_poly.type
_entity_poly.pdbx_seq_one_letter_code
_entity_poly.pdbx_strand_id
1 'polypeptide(L)'
;MSKYGDLIKKARETEPENQKTRNTSDQTSGLPDGEPELEQMVNLCVKVPISQRRYWMSKAKEQGITVTSVIVEALTQKFGEPENQKARKP
;
A
#
# COMPACT_ATOMS: atom_id res chain seq x y z
N MET A 1 0.57 7.66 39.81
CA MET A 1 1.68 7.99 38.88
C MET A 1 2.19 6.69 38.28
N SER A 2 1.89 6.44 37.00
CA SER A 2 2.23 5.19 36.33
C SER A 2 3.69 5.22 35.89
N LYS A 3 4.53 4.32 36.44
CA LYS A 3 5.99 4.18 36.23
C LYS A 3 6.45 4.21 34.76
N TYR A 4 5.55 3.91 33.83
CA TYR A 4 5.81 3.86 32.40
C TYR A 4 5.46 5.16 31.65
N GLY A 5 4.69 6.06 32.27
CA GLY A 5 4.31 7.34 31.66
C GLY A 5 5.52 8.24 31.40
N ASP A 6 6.48 8.25 32.32
CA ASP A 6 7.67 9.09 32.22
C ASP A 6 8.66 8.55 31.17
N LEU A 7 8.72 7.22 30.98
CA LEU A 7 9.51 6.59 29.92
C LEU A 7 8.97 6.97 28.52
N ILE A 8 7.64 6.99 28.37
CA ILE A 8 6.99 7.37 27.10
C ILE A 8 7.18 8.86 26.81
N LYS A 9 7.09 9.72 27.83
CA LYS A 9 7.35 11.17 27.68
C LYS A 9 8.78 11.44 27.23
N LYS A 10 9.76 10.80 27.87
CA LYS A 10 11.18 10.97 27.54
C LYS A 10 11.51 10.49 26.12
N ALA A 11 10.86 9.43 25.64
CA ALA A 11 10.99 8.96 24.26
C ALA A 11 10.36 9.93 23.24
N ARG A 12 9.30 10.66 23.60
CA ARG A 12 8.68 11.70 22.73
C ARG A 12 9.48 13.00 22.67
N GLU A 13 10.21 13.33 23.73
CA GLU A 13 11.06 14.53 23.78
C GLU A 13 12.34 14.40 22.94
N THR A 14 12.73 13.18 22.56
CA THR A 14 14.04 12.89 21.98
C THR A 14 13.96 12.40 20.52
N GLU A 15 13.14 13.03 19.66
CA GLU A 15 13.28 12.94 18.18
C GLU A 15 12.60 14.14 17.47
N PRO A 16 13.07 14.49 16.24
CA PRO A 16 13.17 15.87 15.76
C PRO A 16 11.87 16.44 15.19
N GLU A 17 11.91 17.78 15.08
CA GLU A 17 11.01 18.74 14.41
C GLU A 17 10.64 18.37 12.95
N ASN A 18 10.01 17.22 12.67
CA ASN A 18 9.46 16.96 11.34
C ASN A 18 8.31 15.94 11.27
N GLN A 19 7.43 15.90 12.28
CA GLN A 19 6.10 15.32 12.07
C GLN A 19 5.18 16.38 11.48
N LYS A 20 5.40 16.70 10.20
CA LYS A 20 4.40 17.33 9.36
C LYS A 20 3.18 16.40 9.35
N THR A 21 2.10 16.85 9.97
CA THR A 21 0.73 16.34 9.76
C THR A 21 0.42 16.39 8.27
N ARG A 22 0.79 15.35 7.53
CA ARG A 22 0.34 15.14 6.15
C ARG A 22 -1.05 14.55 6.21
N ASN A 23 -2.04 15.43 6.15
CA ASN A 23 -3.38 15.08 5.69
C ASN A 23 -3.22 14.34 4.35
N THR A 24 -3.47 13.03 4.37
CA THR A 24 -3.41 12.16 3.19
C THR A 24 -4.75 12.26 2.46
N SER A 25 -5.05 13.44 1.92
CA SER A 25 -6.23 13.63 1.04
C SER A 25 -5.80 13.85 -0.40
N ASP A 26 -4.67 14.52 -0.64
CA ASP A 26 -4.26 14.90 -1.99
C ASP A 26 -2.78 14.61 -2.20
N GLN A 27 -2.46 13.37 -2.57
CA GLN A 27 -1.19 13.04 -3.20
C GLN A 27 -1.44 12.75 -4.68
N THR A 28 -1.78 13.78 -5.45
CA THR A 28 -1.56 13.79 -6.89
C THR A 28 -0.05 13.92 -7.12
N SER A 29 0.64 12.78 -7.23
CA SER A 29 2.04 12.73 -7.67
C SER A 29 2.10 12.95 -9.18
N GLY A 30 2.25 14.20 -9.60
CA GLY A 30 2.77 14.51 -10.93
C GLY A 30 4.29 14.46 -10.89
N LEU A 31 4.89 13.42 -11.47
CA LEU A 31 6.34 13.27 -11.72
C LEU A 31 6.52 12.49 -13.06
N PRO A 32 7.67 12.66 -13.74
CA PRO A 32 7.74 13.05 -15.15
C PRO A 32 7.69 11.88 -16.15
N ASP A 33 7.20 12.20 -17.36
CA ASP A 33 7.20 11.36 -18.57
C ASP A 33 8.63 10.88 -18.90
N GLY A 34 8.90 9.58 -18.78
CA GLY A 34 10.22 9.06 -19.16
C GLY A 34 10.54 7.60 -18.86
N GLU A 35 9.59 6.79 -18.41
CA GLU A 35 9.78 5.34 -18.19
C GLU A 35 8.74 4.57 -19.02
N PRO A 36 9.03 3.34 -19.51
CA PRO A 36 8.11 2.59 -20.38
C PRO A 36 6.72 2.62 -19.75
N GLU A 37 5.67 2.95 -20.51
CA GLU A 37 4.30 3.15 -20.03
C GLU A 37 3.84 1.98 -19.13
N LEU A 38 4.20 2.04 -17.86
CA LEU A 38 3.64 1.21 -16.83
C LEU A 38 2.22 1.73 -16.72
N GLU A 39 1.26 0.91 -17.18
CA GLU A 39 -0.15 1.27 -17.13
C GLU A 39 -0.47 1.88 -15.76
N GLN A 40 -1.21 2.98 -15.79
CA GLN A 40 -1.53 3.73 -14.59
C GLN A 40 -2.22 2.80 -13.57
N MET A 41 -1.52 2.47 -12.48
CA MET A 41 -2.03 1.60 -11.43
C MET A 41 -3.10 2.34 -10.61
N VAL A 42 -4.25 1.69 -10.39
CA VAL A 42 -5.36 2.24 -9.59
C VAL A 42 -5.61 1.39 -8.35
N ASN A 43 -6.08 2.02 -7.27
CA ASN A 43 -6.39 1.33 -6.02
C ASN A 43 -7.74 0.57 -6.11
N LEU A 44 -7.71 -0.74 -5.83
CA LEU A 44 -8.90 -1.57 -5.65
C LEU A 44 -9.11 -1.88 -4.16
N CYS A 45 -10.03 -1.19 -3.51
CA CYS A 45 -10.35 -1.42 -2.09
C CYS A 45 -11.40 -2.52 -1.93
N VAL A 46 -11.06 -3.59 -1.20
CA VAL A 46 -11.97 -4.72 -0.93
C VAL A 46 -12.18 -4.89 0.57
N LYS A 47 -13.44 -5.09 0.98
CA LYS A 47 -13.78 -5.40 2.38
C LYS A 47 -13.56 -6.89 2.64
N VAL A 48 -12.75 -7.20 3.64
CA VAL A 48 -12.49 -8.57 4.10
C VAL A 48 -12.49 -8.63 5.64
N PRO A 49 -12.83 -9.77 6.25
CA PRO A 49 -12.67 -9.97 7.69
C PRO A 49 -11.25 -9.65 8.18
N ILE A 50 -11.14 -9.03 9.35
CA ILE A 50 -9.86 -8.62 9.94
C ILE A 50 -8.93 -9.83 10.16
N SER A 51 -9.50 -10.96 10.58
CA SER A 51 -8.77 -12.22 10.79
C SER A 51 -8.08 -12.69 9.51
N GLN A 52 -8.80 -12.68 8.39
CA GLN A 52 -8.28 -13.08 7.08
C GLN A 52 -7.17 -12.13 6.62
N ARG A 53 -7.39 -10.81 6.70
CA ARG A 53 -6.36 -9.82 6.35
C ARG A 53 -5.06 -10.05 7.12
N ARG A 54 -5.15 -10.24 8.44
CA ARG A 54 -3.97 -10.48 9.29
C ARG A 54 -3.26 -11.77 8.88
N TYR A 55 -4.01 -12.85 8.68
CA TYR A 55 -3.47 -14.14 8.28
C TYR A 55 -2.72 -14.06 6.94
N TRP A 56 -3.32 -13.45 5.91
CA TRP A 56 -2.69 -13.31 4.60
C TRP A 56 -1.44 -12.44 4.64
N MET A 57 -1.45 -11.34 5.40
CA MET A 57 -0.27 -10.49 5.58
C MET A 57 0.89 -11.26 6.23
N SER A 58 0.60 -12.07 7.26
CA SER A 58 1.61 -12.93 7.88
C SER A 58 2.18 -13.95 6.89
N LYS A 59 1.32 -14.63 6.12
CA LYS A 59 1.73 -15.63 5.13
C LYS A 59 2.56 -15.04 4.00
N ALA A 60 2.15 -13.89 3.47
CA ALA A 60 2.89 -13.20 2.42
C ALA A 60 4.29 -12.79 2.92
N LYS A 61 4.38 -12.27 4.16
CA LYS A 61 5.65 -11.93 4.80
C LYS A 61 6.56 -13.14 4.99
N GLU A 62 6.02 -14.29 5.41
CA GLU A 62 6.79 -15.55 5.54
C GLU A 62 7.40 -15.99 4.20
N GLN A 63 6.72 -15.72 3.09
CA GLN A 63 7.14 -16.10 1.74
C GLN A 63 7.95 -15.02 1.02
N GLY A 64 8.15 -13.85 1.63
CA GLY A 64 8.83 -12.72 1.00
C GLY A 64 8.06 -12.07 -0.15
N ILE A 65 6.74 -12.29 -0.23
CA ILE A 65 5.86 -11.74 -1.28
C ILE A 65 4.89 -10.69 -0.70
N THR A 66 4.20 -9.98 -1.57
CA THR A 66 3.18 -9.00 -1.16
C THR A 66 1.78 -9.58 -1.31
N VAL A 67 0.87 -9.19 -0.42
CA VAL A 67 -0.55 -9.56 -0.57
C VAL A 67 -1.12 -8.99 -1.88
N THR A 68 -0.63 -7.82 -2.32
CA THR A 68 -1.02 -7.22 -3.60
C THR A 68 -0.69 -8.13 -4.78
N SER A 69 0.53 -8.65 -4.88
CA SER A 69 0.91 -9.54 -5.99
C SER A 69 0.08 -10.82 -6.01
N VAL A 70 -0.21 -11.38 -4.84
CA VAL A 70 -1.08 -12.56 -4.72
C VAL A 70 -2.51 -12.25 -5.18
N ILE A 71 -3.05 -11.09 -4.82
CA ILE A 71 -4.40 -10.68 -5.24
C ILE A 71 -4.45 -10.46 -6.75
N VAL A 72 -3.45 -9.78 -7.32
CA VAL A 72 -3.36 -9.55 -8.77
C VAL A 72 -3.30 -10.89 -9.50
N GLU A 73 -2.41 -11.80 -9.10
CA GLU A 73 -2.28 -13.13 -9.70
C GLU A 73 -3.58 -13.92 -9.61
N ALA A 74 -4.24 -13.95 -8.45
CA ALA A 74 -5.50 -14.66 -8.27
C ALA A 74 -6.63 -14.07 -9.13
N LEU A 75 -6.67 -12.74 -9.31
CA LEU A 75 -7.64 -12.08 -10.17
C LEU A 75 -7.36 -12.35 -11.64
N THR A 76 -6.10 -12.27 -12.08
CA THR A 76 -5.69 -12.58 -13.45
C THR A 76 -5.95 -14.06 -13.78
N GLN A 77 -5.65 -14.96 -12.86
CA GLN A 77 -5.94 -16.39 -13.04
C GLN A 77 -7.44 -16.67 -13.18
N LYS A 78 -8.28 -15.91 -12.48
CA LYS A 78 -9.72 -16.10 -12.47
C LYS A 78 -10.44 -15.42 -13.64
N PHE A 79 -9.98 -14.25 -14.05
CA PHE A 79 -10.66 -13.39 -15.02
C PHE A 79 -9.90 -13.18 -16.33
N GLY A 80 -8.62 -13.58 -16.40
CA GLY A 80 -7.74 -13.29 -17.52
C GLY A 80 -7.27 -11.83 -17.56
N GLU A 81 -6.69 -11.45 -18.69
CA GLU A 81 -6.29 -10.08 -19.01
C GLU A 81 -7.28 -9.46 -19.99
N PRO A 82 -7.57 -8.15 -19.90
CA PRO A 82 -8.49 -7.49 -20.82
C PRO A 82 -7.90 -7.40 -22.24
N GLU A 83 -8.63 -7.89 -23.24
CA GLU A 83 -8.20 -7.93 -24.66
C GLU A 83 -7.86 -6.55 -25.28
N ASN A 84 -8.27 -5.44 -24.66
CA ASN A 84 -8.27 -4.10 -25.26
C ASN A 84 -7.09 -3.16 -24.89
N GLN A 85 -6.06 -3.64 -24.19
CA GLN A 85 -4.92 -2.79 -23.78
C GLN A 85 -4.08 -2.22 -24.95
N LYS A 86 -4.24 -2.72 -26.18
CA LYS A 86 -3.49 -2.23 -27.37
C LYS A 86 -4.13 -1.06 -28.13
N ALA A 87 -5.31 -0.58 -27.74
CA ALA A 87 -6.13 0.29 -28.59
C ALA A 87 -6.32 1.75 -28.13
N ARG A 88 -5.52 2.24 -27.16
CA ARG A 88 -5.41 3.69 -26.96
C ARG A 88 -4.22 4.23 -27.77
N LYS A 89 -4.46 4.45 -29.06
CA LYS A 89 -3.63 5.37 -29.85
C LYS A 89 -3.92 6.82 -29.38
N PRO A 90 -2.92 7.71 -29.43
CA PRO A 90 -2.97 9.06 -28.85
C PRO A 90 -4.09 9.94 -29.42
#